data_AF-A0A1W9P4N0-F1
#
_entry.id   AF-A0A1W9P4N0-F1
#
_cell.length_a   1.000
_cell.length_b   1.000
_cell.length_c   1.000
_cell.angle_alpha   90.00
_cell.angle_beta   90.00
_cell.angle_gamma   90.00
#
_symmetry.space_group_name_H-M   'P 1'
#
loop_
_entity.id
_entity.type
_entity.pdbx_description
1 polymer ?
#
loop_
_entity_poly.entity_id
_entity_poly.type
_entity_poly.pdbx_seq_one_letter_code
_entity_poly.pdbx_strand_id
1 'polypeptide(L)'
;MIFQKKTSFNISTVFLIAIVIISAACIKLNQIRVKNYLSPDEVLYCSLAIKMAVNLSDYSPLFYYEATKQGHPEKTLPAYFNKPLFKHPPMYCLLLVIPQRFGFQGLKNINYFSFYIALLLPLIVFFIAKKLYDDRVAFSSFLFLLITPVYWLCSSRIWMESSLTLFMYLSLFFFILGWERNRYYILSGVFLGFAMLTKYPGALIAPILFIFAAMYKPELFRNKKFYLIFLIAFLIFLPWIIWNIRVYGSFWANLNLHGGWLSMRKLFLEPGSVILLLLFVVFAGLIAFKGYIARMVKKMQSKTFLNSVIGGVFLLFIFSLPNVHQGLAESFFLNKLPPVSNYFPNIFAKEPWFFYFGQLLKMSPLFILSYFGIFFFNSKSKGDKLLLISVFVILLFYIKWGNYQSRYILPA
;
A
#
# COMPACT_ATOMS: atom_id res chain seq x y z
N MET A 1 -0.86 11.93 -30.92
CA MET A 1 -0.87 13.39 -30.74
C MET A 1 -1.69 13.77 -29.50
N ILE A 2 -1.29 13.31 -28.31
CA ILE A 2 -2.00 13.62 -27.05
C ILE A 2 -0.92 13.85 -25.97
N PHE A 3 -1.05 14.96 -25.25
CA PHE A 3 -0.21 15.45 -24.14
C PHE A 3 1.01 16.32 -24.49
N GLN A 4 0.77 17.45 -25.16
CA GLN A 4 1.56 18.67 -24.97
C GLN A 4 0.75 19.68 -24.14
N LYS A 5 0.37 19.31 -22.90
CA LYS A 5 -0.05 20.32 -21.91
C LYS A 5 1.24 20.83 -21.27
N LYS A 6 1.65 22.05 -21.60
CA LYS A 6 2.71 22.78 -20.87
C LYS A 6 2.32 22.75 -19.39
N THR A 7 3.00 21.94 -18.59
CA THR A 7 2.84 21.91 -17.13
C THR A 7 3.55 23.12 -16.53
N SER A 8 3.06 24.32 -16.82
CA SER A 8 3.43 25.48 -16.01
C SER A 8 2.73 25.35 -14.67
N PHE A 9 3.49 25.37 -13.57
CA PHE A 9 2.89 25.41 -12.25
C PHE A 9 2.25 26.78 -12.03
N ASN A 10 0.99 26.80 -11.61
CA ASN A 10 0.41 28.00 -11.06
C ASN A 10 1.13 28.29 -9.74
N ILE A 11 1.79 29.44 -9.65
CA ILE A 11 2.56 29.87 -8.47
C ILE A 11 1.69 29.82 -7.22
N SER A 12 0.41 30.21 -7.32
CA SER A 12 -0.55 30.16 -6.22
C SER A 12 -0.78 28.73 -5.71
N THR A 13 -0.83 27.73 -6.61
CA THR A 13 -0.97 26.32 -6.23
C THR A 13 0.26 25.82 -5.50
N VAL A 14 1.46 26.20 -5.95
CA VAL A 14 2.72 25.83 -5.28
C VAL A 14 2.79 26.43 -3.88
N PHE A 15 2.42 27.71 -3.75
CA PHE A 15 2.37 28.40 -2.47
C PHE A 15 1.37 27.77 -1.49
N LEU A 16 0.17 27.41 -1.96
CA LEU A 16 -0.83 26.71 -1.16
C LEU A 16 -0.34 25.33 -0.70
N ILE A 17 0.27 24.54 -1.59
CA ILE A 17 0.85 23.24 -1.23
C ILE A 17 1.93 23.42 -0.16
N ALA A 18 2.81 24.43 -0.32
CA ALA A 18 3.86 24.71 0.66
C ALA A 18 3.28 25.06 2.03
N ILE A 19 2.28 25.96 2.10
CA ILE A 19 1.61 26.30 3.36
C ILE A 19 1.01 25.06 4.01
N VAL A 20 0.26 24.24 3.25
CA VAL A 20 -0.40 23.06 3.79
C VAL A 20 0.61 22.02 4.28
N ILE A 21 1.71 21.80 3.56
CA ILE A 21 2.79 20.90 3.98
C ILE A 21 3.47 21.42 5.25
N ILE A 22 3.76 22.72 5.35
CA ILE A 22 4.39 23.31 6.54
C ILE A 22 3.45 23.16 7.75
N SER A 23 2.17 23.45 7.59
CA SER A 23 1.17 23.25 8.65
C SER A 23 1.08 21.78 9.07
N ALA A 24 1.02 20.86 8.11
CA ALA A 24 1.02 19.42 8.40
C ALA A 24 2.31 18.98 9.11
N ALA A 25 3.46 19.54 8.71
CA ALA A 25 4.75 19.30 9.35
C ALA A 25 4.74 19.74 10.81
N CYS A 26 4.26 20.95 11.10
CA CYS A 26 4.15 21.47 12.46
C CYS A 26 3.26 20.59 13.36
N ILE A 27 2.10 20.17 12.86
CA ILE A 27 1.18 19.28 13.61
C ILE A 27 1.86 17.95 13.94
N LYS A 28 2.53 17.32 12.96
CA LYS A 28 3.23 16.05 13.18
C LYS A 28 4.41 16.17 14.13
N LEU A 29 5.20 17.23 14.01
CA LEU A 29 6.31 17.48 14.93
C LEU A 29 5.80 17.62 16.37
N ASN A 30 4.66 18.29 16.57
CA ASN A 30 4.03 18.38 17.88
C ASN A 30 3.57 16.99 18.39
N GLN A 31 2.94 16.17 17.53
CA GLN A 31 2.56 14.79 17.89
C GLN A 31 3.76 13.95 18.31
N ILE A 32 4.90 14.06 17.61
CA ILE A 32 6.13 13.34 17.96
C ILE A 32 6.70 13.83 19.31
N ARG A 33 6.62 15.14 19.59
CA ARG A 33 7.11 15.73 20.85
C ARG A 33 6.30 15.29 22.06
N VAL A 34 4.97 15.24 21.95
CA VAL A 34 4.04 14.92 23.05
C VAL A 34 3.87 13.41 23.27
N LYS A 35 4.35 12.58 22.33
CA LYS A 35 4.24 11.12 22.42
C LYS A 35 5.13 10.54 23.51
N ASN A 36 4.49 9.96 24.53
CA ASN A 36 5.15 9.39 25.71
C ASN A 36 5.26 7.85 25.71
N TYR A 37 4.81 7.18 24.65
CA TYR A 37 4.81 5.72 24.55
C TYR A 37 5.18 5.24 23.14
N LEU A 38 5.97 4.16 23.08
CA LEU A 38 6.31 3.43 21.86
C LEU A 38 5.59 2.09 21.84
N SER A 39 4.93 1.78 20.74
CA SER A 39 4.42 0.43 20.54
C SER A 39 5.58 -0.57 20.42
N PRO A 40 5.38 -1.85 20.76
CA PRO A 40 6.48 -2.80 20.69
C PRO A 40 7.04 -3.03 19.26
N ASP A 41 6.30 -2.63 18.21
CA ASP A 41 6.75 -2.66 16.80
C ASP A 41 7.80 -1.55 16.62
N GLU A 42 7.51 -0.37 17.18
CA GLU A 42 8.41 0.78 17.12
C GLU A 42 9.68 0.52 17.91
N VAL A 43 9.57 -0.07 19.11
CA VAL A 43 10.73 -0.49 19.90
C VAL A 43 11.59 -1.47 19.12
N LEU A 44 10.97 -2.47 18.49
CA LEU A 44 11.67 -3.44 17.67
C LEU A 44 12.38 -2.80 16.47
N TYR A 45 11.70 -1.99 15.67
CA TYR A 45 12.31 -1.32 14.51
C TYR A 45 13.46 -0.39 14.92
N CYS A 46 13.30 0.33 16.04
CA CYS A 46 14.37 1.13 16.61
C CYS A 46 15.58 0.26 17.01
N SER A 47 15.34 -0.86 17.71
CA SER A 47 16.42 -1.76 18.12
C SER A 47 17.19 -2.33 16.92
N LEU A 48 16.48 -2.75 15.87
CA LEU A 48 17.09 -3.24 14.63
C LEU A 48 17.92 -2.14 13.96
N ALA A 49 17.38 -0.92 13.85
CA ALA A 49 18.09 0.20 13.25
C ALA A 49 19.37 0.60 14.02
N ILE A 50 19.33 0.60 15.36
CA ILE A 50 20.49 0.91 16.20
C ILE A 50 21.59 -0.15 16.01
N LYS A 51 21.25 -1.44 16.03
CA LYS A 51 22.19 -2.54 15.78
C LYS A 51 22.80 -2.44 14.38
N MET A 52 21.95 -2.21 13.37
CA MET A 52 22.38 -2.03 11.98
C MET A 52 23.26 -0.79 11.76
N ALA A 53 23.12 0.24 12.59
CA ALA A 53 23.96 1.43 12.51
C ALA A 53 25.42 1.12 12.87
N VAL A 54 25.64 0.20 13.83
CA VAL A 54 26.97 -0.30 14.21
C VAL A 54 27.46 -1.35 13.22
N ASN A 55 26.63 -2.36 12.93
CA ASN A 55 26.94 -3.41 11.96
C ASN A 55 25.73 -3.68 11.06
N LEU A 56 25.82 -3.34 9.76
CA LEU A 56 24.72 -3.49 8.80
C LEU A 56 24.17 -4.92 8.68
N SER A 57 24.98 -5.95 8.97
CA SER A 57 24.52 -7.34 8.94
C SER A 57 23.77 -7.76 10.21
N ASP A 58 23.78 -6.95 11.27
CA ASP A 58 23.09 -7.26 12.52
C ASP A 58 21.58 -6.91 12.44
N TYR A 59 20.86 -7.74 11.69
CA TYR A 59 19.43 -7.62 11.45
C TYR A 59 18.62 -8.73 12.14
N SER A 60 18.98 -9.02 13.39
CA SER A 60 18.37 -10.06 14.22
C SER A 60 17.45 -9.48 15.30
N PRO A 61 16.20 -9.97 15.43
CA PRO A 61 15.28 -9.60 16.52
C PRO A 61 15.60 -10.26 17.87
N LEU A 62 16.60 -11.16 17.95
CA LEU A 62 16.91 -11.94 19.16
C LEU A 62 17.15 -11.06 20.40
N PHE A 63 17.86 -9.95 20.24
CA PHE A 63 18.11 -9.00 21.33
C PHE A 63 16.81 -8.52 21.98
N TYR A 64 15.81 -8.16 21.16
CA TYR A 64 14.51 -7.72 21.65
C TYR A 64 13.73 -8.86 22.31
N TYR A 65 13.84 -10.07 21.76
CA TYR A 65 13.22 -11.28 22.32
C TYR A 65 13.75 -11.59 23.72
N GLU A 66 15.07 -11.67 23.87
CA GLU A 66 15.76 -11.99 25.12
C GLU A 66 15.48 -10.94 26.19
N ALA A 67 15.63 -9.65 25.87
CA ALA A 67 15.33 -8.56 26.80
C ALA A 67 13.88 -8.58 27.28
N THR A 68 12.93 -8.89 26.38
CA THR A 68 11.52 -9.00 26.74
C THR A 68 11.25 -10.22 27.63
N LYS A 69 11.88 -11.37 27.34
CA LYS A 69 11.71 -12.59 28.14
C LYS A 69 12.40 -12.52 29.50
N GLN A 70 13.48 -11.74 29.63
CA GLN A 70 14.13 -11.49 30.91
C GLN A 70 13.26 -10.62 31.82
N GLY A 71 12.65 -9.55 31.28
CA GLY A 71 11.78 -8.67 32.07
C GLY A 71 10.37 -9.21 32.29
N HIS A 72 9.87 -10.02 31.35
CA HIS A 72 8.51 -10.58 31.36
C HIS A 72 8.50 -12.03 30.85
N PRO A 73 8.96 -13.01 31.65
CA PRO A 73 9.05 -14.42 31.24
C PRO A 73 7.73 -15.01 30.73
N GLU A 74 6.61 -14.58 31.32
CA GLU A 74 5.24 -14.98 31.01
C GLU A 74 4.73 -14.47 29.66
N LYS A 75 5.34 -13.41 29.10
CA LYS A 75 4.84 -12.74 27.90
C LYS A 75 5.00 -13.63 26.67
N THR A 76 3.88 -13.96 26.01
CA THR A 76 3.89 -14.71 24.75
C THR A 76 4.33 -13.82 23.61
N LEU A 77 5.37 -14.23 22.89
CA LEU A 77 5.91 -13.52 21.74
C LEU A 77 5.78 -14.38 20.47
N PRO A 78 5.62 -13.77 19.29
CA PRO A 78 5.61 -14.52 18.05
C PRO A 78 6.91 -15.31 17.85
N ALA A 79 6.80 -16.49 17.25
CA ALA A 79 7.93 -17.39 17.00
C ALA A 79 9.07 -16.74 16.19
N TYR A 80 8.78 -15.74 15.37
CA TYR A 80 9.78 -15.06 14.54
C TYR A 80 10.71 -14.12 15.32
N PHE A 81 10.37 -13.74 16.57
CA PHE A 81 11.29 -12.97 17.42
C PHE A 81 12.47 -13.82 17.89
N ASN A 82 12.28 -15.14 18.03
CA ASN A 82 13.35 -16.08 18.36
C ASN A 82 14.02 -16.67 17.11
N LYS A 83 14.33 -15.82 16.13
CA LYS A 83 14.96 -16.24 14.87
C LYS A 83 16.15 -15.33 14.56
N PRO A 84 17.20 -15.86 13.89
CA PRO A 84 18.45 -15.13 13.66
C PRO A 84 18.32 -13.98 12.65
N LEU A 85 17.25 -13.94 11.86
CA LEU A 85 17.00 -12.89 10.87
C LEU A 85 15.55 -12.42 10.98
N PHE A 86 15.33 -11.11 10.97
CA PHE A 86 13.97 -10.57 11.05
C PHE A 86 13.09 -11.00 9.86
N LYS A 87 11.78 -11.02 10.07
CA LYS A 87 10.83 -11.57 9.10
C LYS A 87 10.58 -10.66 7.88
N HIS A 88 10.74 -9.34 8.04
CA HIS A 88 10.55 -8.38 6.93
C HIS A 88 11.90 -8.05 6.28
N PRO A 89 11.91 -7.65 5.00
CA PRO A 89 13.14 -7.20 4.36
C PRO A 89 13.62 -5.84 4.93
N PRO A 90 14.91 -5.49 4.79
CA PRO A 90 15.57 -4.53 5.68
C PRO A 90 15.44 -3.06 5.29
N MET A 91 14.81 -2.69 4.16
CA MET A 91 14.84 -1.30 3.65
C MET A 91 14.35 -0.29 4.67
N TYR A 92 13.27 -0.60 5.39
CA TYR A 92 12.75 0.32 6.39
C TYR A 92 13.77 0.56 7.51
N CYS A 93 14.42 -0.48 8.03
CA CYS A 93 15.45 -0.30 9.06
C CYS A 93 16.71 0.37 8.50
N LEU A 94 17.10 0.09 7.26
CA LEU A 94 18.20 0.79 6.58
C LEU A 94 17.94 2.30 6.44
N LEU A 95 16.69 2.68 6.16
CA LEU A 95 16.27 4.08 6.16
C LEU A 95 16.47 4.71 7.55
N LEU A 96 16.08 4.02 8.61
CA LEU A 96 16.27 4.49 9.99
C LEU A 96 17.74 4.52 10.45
N VAL A 97 18.64 3.77 9.80
CA VAL A 97 20.10 3.82 10.07
C VAL A 97 20.72 5.15 9.63
N ILE A 98 20.20 5.78 8.58
CA ILE A 98 20.74 7.03 8.02
C ILE A 98 20.93 8.11 9.10
N PRO A 99 19.89 8.55 9.84
CA PRO A 99 20.06 9.58 10.88
C PRO A 99 21.03 9.14 12.00
N GLN A 100 21.07 7.86 12.35
CA GLN A 100 21.96 7.35 13.39
C GLN A 100 23.45 7.53 13.02
N ARG A 101 23.79 7.35 11.74
CA ARG A 101 25.17 7.52 11.24
C ARG A 101 25.64 8.98 11.21
N PHE A 102 24.71 9.93 11.15
CA PHE A 102 25.01 11.36 11.23
C PHE A 102 24.99 11.90 12.67
N GLY A 103 25.04 11.02 13.68
CA GLY A 103 25.08 11.41 15.09
C GLY A 103 23.72 11.80 15.68
N PHE A 104 22.62 11.68 14.92
CA PHE A 104 21.27 11.89 15.44
C PHE A 104 20.79 10.64 16.18
N GLN A 105 21.41 10.39 17.33
CA GLN A 105 21.12 9.24 18.18
C GLN A 105 19.82 9.41 18.97
N GLY A 106 19.18 8.30 19.32
CA GLY A 106 17.99 8.29 20.19
C GLY A 106 16.65 8.15 19.46
N LEU A 107 15.66 7.68 20.22
CA LEU A 107 14.34 7.26 19.72
C LEU A 107 13.55 8.40 19.05
N LYS A 108 13.67 9.63 19.58
CA LYS A 108 13.00 10.81 19.01
C LYS A 108 13.50 11.13 17.59
N ASN A 109 14.79 10.96 17.33
CA ASN A 109 15.41 11.23 16.04
C ASN A 109 15.01 10.21 14.96
N ILE A 110 14.86 8.94 15.33
CA ILE A 110 14.33 7.89 14.44
C ILE A 110 12.90 8.24 14.00
N ASN A 111 12.08 8.75 14.91
CA ASN A 111 10.70 9.12 14.61
C ASN A 111 10.62 10.31 13.64
N TYR A 112 11.50 11.32 13.80
CA TYR A 112 11.58 12.43 12.84
C TYR A 112 11.91 11.97 11.41
N PHE A 113 12.76 10.96 11.24
CA PHE A 113 13.07 10.45 9.92
C PHE A 113 11.87 9.78 9.22
N SER A 114 11.13 8.94 9.96
CA SER A 114 9.88 8.35 9.45
C SER A 114 8.87 9.41 9.03
N PHE A 115 8.84 10.53 9.77
CA PHE A 115 8.02 11.69 9.46
C PHE A 115 8.40 12.37 8.13
N TYR A 116 9.69 12.63 7.88
CA TYR A 116 10.12 13.29 6.65
C TYR A 116 9.76 12.48 5.40
N ILE A 117 9.92 11.15 5.47
CA ILE A 117 9.51 10.25 4.38
C ILE A 117 8.01 10.38 4.14
N ALA A 118 7.20 10.42 5.20
CA ALA A 118 5.76 10.50 5.07
C ALA A 118 5.27 11.82 4.44
N LEU A 119 5.98 12.94 4.63
CA LEU A 119 5.63 14.22 3.99
C LEU A 119 5.77 14.20 2.46
N LEU A 120 6.60 13.31 1.91
CA LEU A 120 6.75 13.18 0.47
C LEU A 120 5.53 12.51 -0.18
N LEU A 121 4.81 11.67 0.56
CA LEU A 121 3.71 10.87 0.01
C LEU A 121 2.58 11.76 -0.58
N PRO A 122 2.02 12.76 0.12
CA PRO A 122 1.04 13.68 -0.47
C PRO A 122 1.52 14.37 -1.75
N LEU A 123 2.80 14.72 -1.82
CA LEU A 123 3.38 15.36 -3.00
C LEU A 123 3.41 14.40 -4.20
N ILE A 124 3.78 13.13 -3.97
CA ILE A 124 3.74 12.12 -5.03
C ILE A 124 2.30 11.84 -5.49
N VAL A 125 1.33 11.80 -4.57
CA VAL A 125 -0.10 11.71 -4.93
C VAL A 125 -0.52 12.88 -5.81
N PHE A 126 -0.14 14.11 -5.43
CA PHE A 126 -0.38 15.30 -6.26
C PHE A 126 0.19 15.14 -7.66
N PHE A 127 1.45 14.72 -7.81
CA PHE A 127 2.09 14.61 -9.12
C PHE A 127 1.49 13.49 -9.99
N ILE A 128 1.11 12.35 -9.40
CA ILE A 128 0.40 11.29 -10.13
C ILE A 128 -0.94 11.81 -10.64
N ALA A 129 -1.75 12.42 -9.77
CA ALA A 129 -3.05 12.94 -10.15
C ALA A 129 -2.95 14.07 -11.18
N LYS A 130 -1.97 14.97 -11.05
CA LYS A 130 -1.69 16.02 -12.06
C LYS A 130 -1.32 15.43 -13.41
N LYS A 131 -0.56 14.32 -13.41
CA LYS A 131 -0.12 13.66 -14.64
C LYS A 131 -1.25 12.91 -15.33
N LEU A 132 -2.15 12.29 -14.57
CA LEU A 132 -3.27 11.52 -15.11
C LEU A 132 -4.48 12.38 -15.47
N TYR A 133 -4.65 13.52 -14.79
CA TYR A 133 -5.84 14.36 -14.85
C TYR A 133 -5.47 15.85 -15.05
N ASP A 134 -5.72 16.67 -14.04
CA ASP A 134 -5.50 18.11 -14.04
C ASP A 134 -5.15 18.63 -12.63
N ASP A 135 -4.87 19.93 -12.51
CA ASP A 135 -4.47 20.57 -11.26
C ASP A 135 -5.55 20.53 -10.17
N ARG A 136 -6.84 20.53 -10.53
CA ARG A 136 -7.94 20.49 -9.56
C ARG A 136 -8.01 19.11 -8.91
N VAL A 137 -7.98 18.05 -9.73
CA VAL A 137 -7.95 16.67 -9.23
C VAL A 137 -6.68 16.44 -8.40
N ALA A 138 -5.53 16.94 -8.87
CA ALA A 138 -4.28 16.83 -8.14
C ALA A 138 -4.31 17.45 -6.75
N PHE A 139 -4.78 18.69 -6.65
CA PHE A 139 -4.87 19.40 -5.39
C PHE A 139 -5.90 18.75 -4.45
N SER A 140 -7.05 18.32 -4.97
CA SER A 140 -8.05 17.59 -4.19
C SER A 140 -7.50 16.26 -3.65
N SER A 141 -6.81 15.45 -4.46
CA SER A 141 -6.19 14.20 -4.02
C SER A 141 -5.13 14.41 -2.93
N PHE A 142 -4.33 15.48 -3.06
CA PHE A 142 -3.37 15.91 -2.05
C PHE A 142 -4.06 16.23 -0.71
N LEU A 143 -5.13 17.04 -0.74
CA LEU A 143 -5.89 17.39 0.46
C LEU A 143 -6.58 16.17 1.06
N PHE A 144 -7.22 15.32 0.24
CA PHE A 144 -7.90 14.11 0.70
C PHE A 144 -6.95 13.18 1.47
N LEU A 145 -5.74 12.94 0.96
CA LEU A 145 -4.76 12.14 1.71
C LEU A 145 -4.42 12.80 3.06
N LEU A 146 -4.22 14.12 3.08
CA LEU A 146 -3.90 14.86 4.29
C LEU A 146 -5.04 14.95 5.31
N ILE A 147 -6.29 14.69 4.93
CA ILE A 147 -7.39 14.58 5.90
C ILE A 147 -7.77 13.12 6.22
N THR A 148 -7.06 12.14 5.64
CA THR A 148 -7.32 10.72 5.88
C THR A 148 -6.67 10.29 7.21
N PRO A 149 -7.43 9.83 8.23
CA PRO A 149 -6.87 9.48 9.54
C PRO A 149 -5.83 8.37 9.50
N VAL A 150 -6.00 7.36 8.65
CA VAL A 150 -5.02 6.26 8.53
C VAL A 150 -3.64 6.74 8.06
N TYR A 151 -3.58 7.78 7.22
CA TYR A 151 -2.32 8.40 6.83
C TYR A 151 -1.63 9.00 8.05
N TRP A 152 -2.33 9.75 8.89
CA TRP A 152 -1.77 10.33 10.13
C TRP A 152 -1.34 9.27 11.13
N LEU A 153 -2.14 8.22 11.30
CA LEU A 153 -1.80 7.11 12.18
C LEU A 153 -0.51 6.43 11.76
N CYS A 154 -0.36 6.09 10.47
CA CYS A 154 0.81 5.38 9.97
C CYS A 154 2.07 6.25 9.94
N SER A 155 1.90 7.54 9.64
CA SER A 155 3.03 8.46 9.45
C SER A 155 3.56 9.12 10.73
N SER A 156 2.83 9.01 11.84
CA SER A 156 3.25 9.48 13.17
C SER A 156 3.94 8.39 14.01
N ARG A 157 4.05 7.19 13.44
CA ARG A 157 4.60 5.99 14.07
C ARG A 157 5.87 5.55 13.35
N ILE A 158 6.75 4.87 14.08
CA ILE A 158 7.93 4.22 13.51
C ILE A 158 7.47 2.89 12.90
N TRP A 159 6.64 2.99 11.85
CA TRP A 159 6.16 1.85 11.08
C TRP A 159 6.51 1.99 9.59
N MET A 160 6.58 0.86 8.91
CA MET A 160 7.02 0.78 7.52
C MET A 160 5.96 1.19 6.48
N GLU A 161 4.69 1.33 6.88
CA GLU A 161 3.57 1.53 5.95
C GLU A 161 3.72 2.79 5.09
N SER A 162 4.10 3.93 5.68
CA SER A 162 4.27 5.18 4.91
C SER A 162 5.42 5.08 3.90
N SER A 163 6.52 4.39 4.25
CA SER A 163 7.65 4.18 3.35
C SER A 163 7.28 3.21 2.21
N LEU A 164 6.57 2.14 2.55
CA LEU A 164 6.07 1.17 1.58
C LEU A 164 5.16 1.85 0.56
N THR A 165 4.16 2.60 1.03
CA THR A 165 3.24 3.33 0.16
C THR A 165 3.98 4.34 -0.72
N LEU A 166 4.93 5.10 -0.15
CA LEU A 166 5.73 6.06 -0.92
C LEU A 166 6.47 5.37 -2.07
N PHE A 167 7.17 4.27 -1.81
CA PHE A 167 7.92 3.56 -2.84
C PHE A 167 7.02 2.91 -3.89
N MET A 168 5.87 2.37 -3.48
CA MET A 168 4.85 1.88 -4.42
C MET A 168 4.35 3.00 -5.35
N TYR A 169 4.05 4.18 -4.79
CA TYR A 169 3.56 5.32 -5.56
C TYR A 169 4.65 5.93 -6.44
N LEU A 170 5.90 6.01 -5.99
CA LEU A 170 7.02 6.43 -6.82
C LEU A 170 7.24 5.46 -7.99
N SER A 171 7.16 4.16 -7.76
CA SER A 171 7.24 3.16 -8.82
C SER A 171 6.14 3.38 -9.87
N LEU A 172 4.91 3.60 -9.43
CA LEU A 172 3.77 3.91 -10.30
C LEU A 172 3.96 5.23 -11.06
N PHE A 173 4.40 6.28 -10.37
CA PHE A 173 4.65 7.60 -10.95
C PHE A 173 5.69 7.54 -12.08
N PHE A 174 6.83 6.89 -11.84
CA PHE A 174 7.86 6.74 -12.86
C PHE A 174 7.43 5.80 -13.99
N PHE A 175 6.57 4.81 -13.72
CA PHE A 175 5.94 4.01 -14.78
C PHE A 175 5.07 4.89 -15.70
N ILE A 176 4.24 5.78 -15.12
CA ILE A 176 3.40 6.72 -15.86
C ILE A 176 4.26 7.68 -16.69
N LEU A 177 5.34 8.24 -16.12
CA LEU A 177 6.30 9.05 -16.87
C LEU A 177 7.00 8.25 -17.98
N GLY A 178 7.20 6.95 -17.75
CA GLY A 178 7.75 6.00 -18.70
C GLY A 178 6.95 5.87 -19.99
N TRP A 179 5.65 6.18 -19.98
CA TRP A 179 4.82 6.20 -21.18
C TRP A 179 5.30 7.22 -22.23
N GLU A 180 5.94 8.29 -21.79
CA GLU A 180 6.49 9.35 -22.66
C GLU A 180 7.99 9.19 -22.86
N ARG A 181 8.72 8.80 -21.80
CA ARG A 181 10.17 8.62 -21.85
C ARG A 181 10.56 7.33 -21.14
N ASN A 182 10.85 6.31 -21.92
CA ASN A 182 11.19 4.96 -21.45
C ASN A 182 12.34 4.89 -20.42
N ARG A 183 13.20 5.91 -20.31
CA ARG A 183 14.25 5.96 -19.28
C ARG A 183 13.68 5.91 -17.86
N TYR A 184 12.45 6.39 -17.65
CA TYR A 184 11.81 6.38 -16.33
C TYR A 184 11.40 4.97 -15.88
N TYR A 185 11.37 3.97 -16.77
CA TYR A 185 11.21 2.57 -16.37
C TYR A 185 12.32 2.07 -15.46
N ILE A 186 13.54 2.62 -15.59
CA ILE A 186 14.65 2.30 -14.67
C ILE A 186 14.28 2.75 -13.26
N LEU A 187 13.84 4.00 -13.09
CA LEU A 187 13.43 4.52 -11.78
C LEU A 187 12.21 3.81 -11.23
N SER A 188 11.24 3.44 -12.08
CA SER A 188 10.10 2.61 -11.67
C SER A 188 10.57 1.27 -11.09
N GLY A 189 11.52 0.60 -11.74
CA GLY A 189 12.15 -0.63 -11.22
C GLY A 189 12.91 -0.43 -9.92
N VAL A 190 13.64 0.69 -9.78
CA VAL A 190 14.35 1.02 -8.53
C VAL A 190 13.38 1.13 -7.36
N PHE A 191 12.32 1.93 -7.50
CA PHE A 191 11.35 2.12 -6.43
C PHE A 191 10.47 0.88 -6.19
N LEU A 192 10.23 0.05 -7.21
CA LEU A 192 9.63 -1.27 -7.01
C LEU A 192 10.53 -2.16 -6.14
N GLY A 193 11.82 -2.22 -6.43
CA GLY A 193 12.80 -2.94 -5.61
C GLY A 193 12.83 -2.44 -4.16
N PHE A 194 12.80 -1.13 -3.94
CA PHE A 194 12.71 -0.55 -2.59
C PHE A 194 11.39 -0.86 -1.89
N ALA A 195 10.27 -0.87 -2.61
CA ALA A 195 8.98 -1.28 -2.04
C ALA A 195 9.03 -2.75 -1.59
N MET A 196 9.57 -3.64 -2.43
CA MET A 196 9.77 -5.07 -2.11
C MET A 196 10.71 -5.25 -0.91
N LEU A 197 11.82 -4.50 -0.85
CA LEU A 197 12.73 -4.51 0.29
C LEU A 197 12.16 -3.81 1.54
N THR A 198 11.04 -3.09 1.44
CA THR A 198 10.33 -2.57 2.62
C THR A 198 9.38 -3.62 3.17
N LYS A 199 8.61 -4.25 2.27
CA LYS A 199 7.67 -5.32 2.62
C LYS A 199 7.28 -6.13 1.39
N TYR A 200 6.99 -7.42 1.56
CA TYR A 200 6.57 -8.29 0.46
C TYR A 200 5.37 -7.77 -0.37
N PRO A 201 4.33 -7.13 0.21
CA PRO A 201 3.25 -6.52 -0.57
C PRO A 201 3.70 -5.43 -1.55
N GLY A 202 4.90 -4.87 -1.40
CA GLY A 202 5.47 -3.96 -2.41
C GLY A 202 5.60 -4.60 -3.79
N ALA A 203 5.73 -5.93 -3.85
CA ALA A 203 5.76 -6.70 -5.10
C ALA A 203 4.44 -6.61 -5.90
N LEU A 204 3.32 -6.20 -5.27
CA LEU A 204 2.01 -6.10 -5.94
C LEU A 204 1.98 -5.09 -7.08
N ILE A 205 2.88 -4.12 -7.10
CA ILE A 205 3.01 -3.21 -8.24
C ILE A 205 3.39 -3.99 -9.50
N ALA A 206 4.19 -5.05 -9.43
CA ALA A 206 4.57 -5.83 -10.61
C ALA A 206 3.36 -6.40 -11.38
N PRO A 207 2.43 -7.18 -10.77
CA PRO A 207 1.23 -7.65 -11.46
C PRO A 207 0.30 -6.49 -11.84
N ILE A 208 0.21 -5.39 -11.06
CA ILE A 208 -0.56 -4.20 -11.47
C ILE A 208 -0.07 -3.66 -12.81
N LEU A 209 1.24 -3.42 -12.95
CA LEU A 209 1.84 -2.89 -14.16
C LEU A 209 1.68 -3.86 -15.33
N PHE A 210 1.85 -5.17 -15.08
CA PHE A 210 1.71 -6.21 -16.09
C PHE A 210 0.27 -6.36 -16.60
N ILE A 211 -0.71 -6.44 -15.70
CA ILE A 211 -2.14 -6.52 -16.03
C ILE A 211 -2.57 -5.26 -16.79
N PHE A 212 -2.15 -4.08 -16.32
CA PHE A 212 -2.45 -2.83 -17.00
C PHE A 212 -1.84 -2.78 -18.41
N ALA A 213 -0.57 -3.19 -18.57
CA ALA A 213 0.07 -3.30 -19.87
C ALA A 213 -0.71 -4.24 -20.79
N ALA A 214 -1.07 -5.44 -20.33
CA ALA A 214 -1.83 -6.41 -21.12
C ALA A 214 -3.20 -5.89 -21.58
N MET A 215 -3.94 -5.23 -20.70
CA MET A 215 -5.32 -4.83 -21.00
C MET A 215 -5.42 -3.50 -21.75
N TYR A 216 -4.52 -2.55 -21.51
CA TYR A 216 -4.70 -1.14 -21.94
C TYR A 216 -3.50 -0.54 -22.68
N LYS A 217 -2.35 -1.20 -22.62
CA LYS A 217 -1.08 -0.73 -23.17
C LYS A 217 -0.21 -1.89 -23.73
N PRO A 218 -0.77 -2.80 -24.57
CA PRO A 218 -0.06 -4.01 -24.99
C PRO A 218 1.20 -3.70 -25.82
N GLU A 219 1.29 -2.50 -26.41
CA GLU A 219 2.49 -2.02 -27.08
C GLU A 219 3.73 -2.00 -26.16
N LEU A 220 3.55 -1.93 -24.83
CA LEU A 220 4.64 -1.94 -23.87
C LEU A 220 5.42 -3.27 -23.86
N PHE A 221 4.78 -4.39 -24.20
CA PHE A 221 5.48 -5.68 -24.28
C PHE A 221 6.46 -5.78 -25.45
N ARG A 222 6.33 -4.91 -26.46
CA ARG A 222 7.33 -4.80 -27.54
C ARG A 222 8.54 -3.98 -27.12
N ASN A 223 8.44 -3.24 -26.01
CA ASN A 223 9.49 -2.36 -25.53
C ASN A 223 10.38 -3.10 -24.51
N LYS A 224 11.60 -3.46 -24.93
CA LYS A 224 12.59 -4.11 -24.04
C LYS A 224 12.82 -3.34 -22.73
N LYS A 225 12.70 -2.00 -22.75
CA LYS A 225 12.89 -1.16 -21.54
C LYS A 225 11.77 -1.32 -20.52
N PHE A 226 10.57 -1.75 -20.91
CA PHE A 226 9.50 -2.06 -19.96
C PHE A 226 9.91 -3.22 -19.02
N TYR A 227 10.60 -4.23 -19.55
CA TYR A 227 11.09 -5.35 -18.75
C TYR A 227 12.21 -4.98 -17.78
N LEU A 228 12.91 -3.85 -18.01
CA LEU A 228 13.90 -3.34 -17.07
C LEU A 228 13.29 -2.98 -15.71
N ILE A 229 11.99 -2.65 -15.64
CA ILE A 229 11.30 -2.42 -14.36
C ILE A 229 11.47 -3.67 -13.47
N PHE A 230 11.12 -4.84 -14.01
CA PHE A 230 11.12 -6.09 -13.26
C PHE A 230 12.54 -6.60 -13.02
N LEU A 231 13.42 -6.47 -14.01
CA LEU A 231 14.82 -6.87 -13.85
C LEU A 231 15.52 -6.07 -12.75
N ILE A 232 15.39 -4.74 -12.77
CA ILE A 232 16.02 -3.88 -11.75
C ILE A 232 15.42 -4.13 -10.37
N ALA A 233 14.09 -4.26 -10.27
CA ALA A 233 13.43 -4.58 -9.01
C ALA A 233 13.93 -5.91 -8.44
N PHE A 234 14.06 -6.93 -9.29
CA PHE A 234 14.62 -8.23 -8.91
C PHE A 234 16.06 -8.10 -8.44
N LEU A 235 16.94 -7.41 -9.18
CA LEU A 235 18.33 -7.23 -8.79
C LEU A 235 18.49 -6.48 -7.46
N ILE A 236 17.65 -5.48 -7.19
CA ILE A 236 17.64 -4.78 -5.89
C ILE A 236 17.15 -5.69 -4.77
N PHE A 237 16.15 -6.53 -5.03
CA PHE A 237 15.61 -7.47 -4.04
C PHE A 237 16.48 -8.72 -3.83
N LEU A 238 17.35 -9.04 -4.78
CA LEU A 238 18.16 -10.26 -4.81
C LEU A 238 19.05 -10.46 -3.57
N PRO A 239 19.73 -9.44 -3.00
CA PRO A 239 20.52 -9.62 -1.78
C PRO A 239 19.69 -10.13 -0.60
N TRP A 240 18.43 -9.69 -0.46
CA TRP A 240 17.53 -10.19 0.57
C TRP A 240 17.16 -11.66 0.36
N ILE A 241 16.93 -12.07 -0.88
CA ILE A 241 16.67 -13.47 -1.24
C ILE A 241 17.86 -14.34 -0.83
N ILE A 242 19.07 -13.94 -1.23
CA ILE A 242 20.31 -14.67 -0.93
C ILE A 242 20.51 -14.78 0.59
N TRP A 243 20.33 -13.69 1.33
CA TRP A 243 20.47 -13.70 2.79
C TRP A 243 19.45 -14.64 3.45
N ASN A 244 18.20 -14.64 3.00
CA ASN A 244 17.17 -15.56 3.51
C ASN A 244 17.49 -17.02 3.24
N ILE A 245 17.95 -17.35 2.03
CA ILE A 245 18.33 -18.73 1.68
C ILE A 245 19.51 -19.19 2.55
N ARG A 246 20.52 -18.33 2.76
CA ARG A 246 21.66 -18.67 3.62
C ARG A 246 21.27 -18.94 5.07
N VAL A 247 20.31 -18.19 5.61
CA VAL A 247 19.90 -18.30 7.02
C VAL A 247 18.87 -19.41 7.24
N TYR A 248 17.91 -19.58 6.31
CA TYR A 248 16.76 -20.46 6.50
C TYR A 248 16.74 -21.67 5.55
N GLY A 249 17.73 -21.84 4.69
CA GLY A 249 17.79 -22.90 3.67
C GLY A 249 16.82 -22.71 2.50
N SER A 250 15.80 -21.86 2.63
CA SER A 250 14.88 -21.50 1.56
C SER A 250 14.30 -20.10 1.75
N PHE A 251 13.95 -19.44 0.65
CA PHE A 251 13.25 -18.15 0.68
C PHE A 251 11.86 -18.26 1.36
N TRP A 252 11.17 -19.39 1.15
CA TRP A 252 9.82 -19.61 1.66
C TRP A 252 9.76 -19.85 3.16
N ALA A 253 10.84 -20.34 3.77
CA ALA A 253 10.88 -20.61 5.21
C ALA A 253 10.67 -19.34 6.05
N ASN A 254 11.23 -18.19 5.66
CA ASN A 254 10.95 -16.91 6.32
C ASN A 254 9.50 -16.46 6.10
N LEU A 255 8.96 -16.64 4.90
CA LEU A 255 7.57 -16.31 4.60
C LEU A 255 6.56 -17.09 5.47
N ASN A 256 6.88 -18.34 5.81
CA ASN A 256 6.06 -19.15 6.72
C ASN A 256 6.04 -18.58 8.15
N LEU A 257 7.07 -17.83 8.58
CA LEU A 257 7.09 -17.14 9.87
C LEU A 257 6.05 -16.01 9.97
N HIS A 258 5.49 -15.55 8.84
CA HIS A 258 4.37 -14.59 8.82
C HIS A 258 3.00 -15.22 9.08
N GLY A 259 2.95 -16.53 9.34
CA GLY A 259 1.72 -17.27 9.65
C GLY A 259 0.75 -17.45 8.47
N GLY A 260 0.78 -16.58 7.45
CA GLY A 260 -0.22 -16.54 6.38
C GLY A 260 0.14 -17.23 5.06
N TRP A 261 1.40 -17.63 4.84
CA TRP A 261 1.79 -18.17 3.53
C TRP A 261 1.18 -19.54 3.21
N LEU A 262 0.89 -20.38 4.22
CA LEU A 262 0.12 -21.62 4.02
C LEU A 262 -1.29 -21.34 3.44
N SER A 263 -1.91 -20.21 3.80
CA SER A 263 -3.17 -19.75 3.18
C SER A 263 -3.00 -19.24 1.74
N MET A 264 -1.83 -18.70 1.39
CA MET A 264 -1.49 -18.33 0.01
C MET A 264 -1.11 -19.54 -0.85
N ARG A 265 -0.54 -20.62 -0.28
CA ARG A 265 -0.31 -21.88 -1.01
C ARG A 265 -1.64 -22.56 -1.37
N LYS A 266 -2.63 -22.46 -0.48
CA LYS A 266 -4.04 -22.82 -0.74
C LYS A 266 -4.67 -21.98 -1.86
N LEU A 267 -4.22 -20.74 -2.08
CA LEU A 267 -4.68 -19.86 -3.18
C LEU A 267 -4.44 -20.45 -4.58
N PHE A 268 -3.44 -21.29 -4.77
CA PHE A 268 -3.17 -21.93 -6.06
C PHE A 268 -3.72 -23.36 -6.15
N LEU A 269 -4.26 -23.91 -5.06
CA LEU A 269 -4.59 -25.34 -4.94
C LEU A 269 -6.02 -25.63 -4.46
N GLU A 270 -6.76 -24.65 -3.92
CA GLU A 270 -8.14 -24.87 -3.43
C GLU A 270 -9.22 -24.51 -4.47
N PRO A 271 -10.35 -25.24 -4.53
CA PRO A 271 -11.46 -24.97 -5.47
C PRO A 271 -12.00 -23.53 -5.46
N GLY A 272 -11.86 -22.82 -4.34
CA GLY A 272 -12.25 -21.41 -4.21
C GLY A 272 -11.43 -20.44 -5.08
N SER A 273 -10.19 -20.77 -5.44
CA SER A 273 -9.42 -19.98 -6.40
C SER A 273 -9.80 -20.28 -7.84
N VAL A 274 -10.27 -21.50 -8.12
CA VAL A 274 -10.93 -21.85 -9.39
C VAL A 274 -12.23 -21.06 -9.53
N ILE A 275 -13.00 -20.90 -8.45
CA ILE A 275 -14.19 -20.02 -8.44
C ILE A 275 -13.80 -18.56 -8.67
N LEU A 276 -12.71 -18.05 -8.11
CA LEU A 276 -12.25 -16.68 -8.36
C LEU A 276 -11.68 -16.48 -9.76
N LEU A 277 -10.99 -17.48 -10.31
CA LEU A 277 -10.54 -17.50 -11.69
C LEU A 277 -11.76 -17.57 -12.63
N LEU A 278 -12.77 -18.37 -12.29
CA LEU A 278 -14.06 -18.43 -12.98
C LEU A 278 -14.81 -17.11 -12.88
N LEU A 279 -14.85 -16.45 -11.72
CA LEU A 279 -15.45 -15.13 -11.54
C LEU A 279 -14.65 -14.05 -12.29
N PHE A 280 -13.32 -14.18 -12.38
CA PHE A 280 -12.48 -13.30 -13.18
C PHE A 280 -12.69 -13.55 -14.69
N VAL A 281 -12.87 -14.80 -15.12
CA VAL A 281 -13.21 -15.19 -16.49
C VAL A 281 -14.64 -14.77 -16.84
N VAL A 282 -15.59 -14.86 -15.91
CA VAL A 282 -16.95 -14.35 -16.05
C VAL A 282 -16.94 -12.83 -16.09
N PHE A 283 -16.14 -12.15 -15.26
CA PHE A 283 -16.00 -10.69 -15.29
C PHE A 283 -15.30 -10.20 -16.56
N ALA A 284 -14.23 -10.87 -17.00
CA ALA A 284 -13.57 -10.64 -18.27
C ALA A 284 -14.52 -10.95 -19.45
N GLY A 285 -15.36 -11.98 -19.31
CA GLY A 285 -16.43 -12.35 -20.22
C GLY A 285 -17.51 -11.26 -20.28
N LEU A 286 -17.99 -10.73 -19.16
CA LEU A 286 -18.93 -9.62 -19.09
C LEU A 286 -18.34 -8.33 -19.69
N ILE A 287 -17.04 -8.12 -19.56
CA ILE A 287 -16.31 -7.03 -20.23
C ILE A 287 -16.19 -7.28 -21.74
N ALA A 288 -15.91 -8.50 -22.18
CA ALA A 288 -15.83 -8.88 -23.59
C ALA A 288 -17.21 -8.85 -24.29
N PHE A 289 -18.27 -9.27 -23.58
CA PHE A 289 -19.67 -9.23 -23.98
C PHE A 289 -20.35 -7.89 -23.67
N LYS A 290 -19.61 -6.88 -23.19
CA LYS A 290 -20.12 -5.51 -22.99
C LYS A 290 -20.77 -4.95 -24.25
N GLY A 291 -20.32 -5.35 -25.44
CA GLY A 291 -20.93 -4.99 -26.73
C GLY A 291 -22.25 -5.71 -27.04
N TYR A 292 -22.49 -6.88 -26.46
CA TYR A 292 -23.71 -7.68 -26.60
C TYR A 292 -24.78 -7.28 -25.57
N ILE A 293 -24.38 -7.10 -24.30
CA ILE A 293 -25.24 -6.53 -23.25
C ILE A 293 -25.63 -5.08 -23.62
N ALA A 294 -24.71 -4.29 -24.18
CA ALA A 294 -25.03 -2.96 -24.72
C ALA A 294 -26.04 -2.99 -25.88
N ARG A 295 -26.13 -4.09 -26.64
CA ARG A 295 -27.13 -4.27 -27.70
C ARG A 295 -28.49 -4.66 -27.13
N MET A 296 -28.54 -5.52 -26.11
CA MET A 296 -29.78 -5.81 -25.35
C MET A 296 -30.31 -4.56 -24.63
N VAL A 297 -29.43 -3.80 -23.98
CA VAL A 297 -29.74 -2.58 -23.23
C VAL A 297 -30.01 -1.40 -24.16
N LYS A 298 -29.75 -1.50 -25.47
CA LYS A 298 -30.13 -0.47 -26.45
C LYS A 298 -31.66 -0.22 -26.49
N LYS A 299 -32.45 -1.12 -25.90
CA LYS A 299 -33.90 -1.01 -25.68
C LYS A 299 -34.29 -0.23 -24.40
N MET A 300 -33.34 0.07 -23.51
CA MET A 300 -33.54 0.86 -22.30
C MET A 300 -32.60 2.07 -22.28
N GLN A 301 -33.16 3.23 -21.96
CA GLN A 301 -32.48 4.52 -21.99
C GLN A 301 -31.14 4.50 -21.20
N SER A 302 -30.06 4.84 -21.91
CA SER A 302 -28.72 5.20 -21.41
C SER A 302 -27.93 4.12 -20.63
N LYS A 303 -26.78 3.69 -21.18
CA LYS A 303 -25.77 2.87 -20.48
C LYS A 303 -25.32 3.45 -19.13
N THR A 304 -25.44 4.76 -18.96
CA THR A 304 -25.10 5.46 -17.72
C THR A 304 -26.13 5.17 -16.64
N PHE A 305 -27.42 5.12 -16.99
CA PHE A 305 -28.50 4.82 -16.06
C PHE A 305 -28.38 3.39 -15.51
N LEU A 306 -28.16 2.39 -16.37
CA LEU A 306 -27.99 1.01 -15.93
C LEU A 306 -26.79 0.84 -15.00
N ASN A 307 -25.65 1.46 -15.32
CA ASN A 307 -24.48 1.44 -14.45
C ASN A 307 -24.77 2.11 -13.09
N SER A 308 -25.51 3.22 -13.07
CA SER A 308 -25.91 3.90 -11.84
C SER A 308 -26.90 3.07 -11.02
N VAL A 309 -27.84 2.35 -11.64
CA VAL A 309 -28.77 1.46 -10.94
C VAL A 309 -28.02 0.27 -10.34
N ILE A 310 -27.18 -0.41 -11.14
CA ILE A 310 -26.35 -1.53 -10.64
C ILE A 310 -25.43 -1.05 -9.52
N GLY A 311 -24.78 0.11 -9.70
CA GLY A 311 -23.95 0.75 -8.70
C GLY A 311 -24.70 1.08 -7.41
N GLY A 312 -25.89 1.67 -7.54
CA GLY A 312 -26.76 2.02 -6.41
C GLY A 312 -27.21 0.79 -5.63
N VAL A 313 -27.68 -0.26 -6.32
CA VAL A 313 -28.07 -1.54 -5.70
C VAL A 313 -26.88 -2.19 -5.00
N PHE A 314 -25.71 -2.21 -5.64
CA PHE A 314 -24.51 -2.77 -5.05
C PHE A 314 -24.04 -2.01 -3.81
N LEU A 315 -24.11 -0.67 -3.82
CA LEU A 315 -23.77 0.15 -2.67
C LEU A 315 -24.78 -0.06 -1.54
N LEU A 316 -26.08 -0.08 -1.83
CA LEU A 316 -27.11 -0.41 -0.83
C LEU A 316 -26.83 -1.77 -0.20
N PHE A 317 -26.50 -2.78 -1.00
CA PHE A 317 -26.09 -4.09 -0.52
C PHE A 317 -24.85 -4.02 0.38
N ILE A 318 -23.75 -3.41 -0.09
CA ILE A 318 -22.50 -3.28 0.68
C ILE A 318 -22.74 -2.56 2.01
N PHE A 319 -23.44 -1.43 2.00
CA PHE A 319 -23.70 -0.64 3.21
C PHE A 319 -24.73 -1.29 4.15
N SER A 320 -25.50 -2.28 3.67
CA SER A 320 -26.36 -3.10 4.54
C SER A 320 -25.58 -4.18 5.31
N LEU A 321 -24.33 -4.49 4.94
CA LEU A 321 -23.54 -5.53 5.60
C LEU A 321 -23.13 -5.08 7.02
N PRO A 322 -23.27 -5.94 8.05
CA PRO A 322 -23.07 -5.57 9.44
C PRO A 322 -21.71 -4.90 9.74
N ASN A 323 -20.62 -5.49 9.22
CA ASN A 323 -19.26 -4.96 9.41
C ASN A 323 -19.03 -3.62 8.71
N VAL A 324 -19.73 -3.37 7.59
CA VAL A 324 -19.62 -2.12 6.82
C VAL A 324 -20.36 -1.00 7.53
N HIS A 325 -21.59 -1.26 7.99
CA HIS A 325 -22.36 -0.34 8.81
C HIS A 325 -21.62 0.02 10.11
N GLN A 326 -21.11 -0.98 10.83
CA GLN A 326 -20.33 -0.75 12.04
C GLN A 326 -19.06 0.05 11.75
N GLY A 327 -18.29 -0.32 10.73
CA GLY A 327 -17.09 0.41 10.35
C GLY A 327 -17.37 1.88 9.98
N LEU A 328 -18.49 2.15 9.29
CA LEU A 328 -18.94 3.50 8.99
C LEU A 328 -19.27 4.29 10.25
N ALA A 329 -20.07 3.72 11.17
CA ALA A 329 -20.40 4.37 12.43
C ALA A 329 -19.14 4.67 13.25
N GLU A 330 -18.21 3.70 13.33
CA GLU A 330 -16.94 3.83 14.05
C GLU A 330 -15.98 4.85 13.44
N SER A 331 -16.08 5.11 12.13
CA SER A 331 -15.21 6.06 11.41
C SER A 331 -15.32 7.50 11.90
N PHE A 332 -16.45 7.86 12.52
CA PHE A 332 -16.67 9.19 13.12
C PHE A 332 -16.10 9.32 14.54
N PHE A 333 -15.73 8.19 15.17
CA PHE A 333 -15.12 8.16 16.49
C PHE A 333 -13.60 8.03 16.37
N LEU A 334 -12.91 9.14 16.06
CA LEU A 334 -11.45 9.17 15.86
C LEU A 334 -10.65 8.66 17.08
N ASN A 335 -11.23 8.75 18.28
CA ASN A 335 -10.67 8.21 19.52
C ASN A 335 -10.76 6.67 19.63
N LYS A 336 -11.54 6.01 18.78
CA LYS A 336 -11.72 4.55 18.71
C LYS A 336 -11.04 3.92 17.49
N LEU A 337 -10.23 4.67 16.73
CA LEU A 337 -9.37 4.08 15.70
C LEU A 337 -8.58 2.95 16.35
N PRO A 338 -8.64 1.72 15.81
CA PRO A 338 -8.31 0.53 16.59
C PRO A 338 -6.85 0.65 17.06
N PRO A 339 -6.61 0.65 18.38
CA PRO A 339 -5.27 0.74 18.93
C PRO A 339 -4.67 -0.65 18.91
N VAL A 340 -4.50 -1.27 17.73
CA VAL A 340 -4.11 -2.68 17.71
C VAL A 340 -3.10 -2.96 16.61
N SER A 341 -1.87 -2.50 16.82
CA SER A 341 -0.71 -3.28 16.40
C SER A 341 -0.66 -4.53 17.27
N ASN A 342 -1.39 -5.59 16.91
CA ASN A 342 -1.18 -6.89 17.52
C ASN A 342 -0.11 -7.66 16.74
N TYR A 343 0.81 -8.33 17.44
CA TYR A 343 1.90 -9.08 16.82
C TYR A 343 1.45 -10.43 16.25
N PHE A 344 0.25 -10.86 16.62
CA PHE A 344 -0.28 -12.16 16.24
C PHE A 344 -0.68 -12.19 14.77
N PRO A 345 -0.07 -13.06 13.95
CA PRO A 345 -0.50 -13.24 12.58
C PRO A 345 -1.88 -13.89 12.53
N ASN A 346 -2.61 -13.68 11.43
CA ASN A 346 -3.85 -14.38 11.08
C ASN A 346 -5.05 -14.12 12.01
N ILE A 347 -5.04 -13.05 12.81
CA ILE A 347 -6.16 -12.70 13.69
C ILE A 347 -7.49 -12.50 12.95
N PHE A 348 -7.43 -12.18 11.64
CA PHE A 348 -8.61 -12.00 10.79
C PHE A 348 -8.73 -13.07 9.70
N ALA A 349 -7.98 -14.18 9.78
CA ALA A 349 -7.95 -15.18 8.71
C ALA A 349 -9.30 -15.90 8.51
N LYS A 350 -10.18 -15.86 9.53
CA LYS A 350 -11.54 -16.42 9.48
C LYS A 350 -12.60 -15.38 9.14
N GLU A 351 -12.23 -14.11 9.01
CA GLU A 351 -13.18 -13.05 8.70
C GLU A 351 -13.65 -13.12 7.24
N PRO A 352 -14.94 -12.85 6.98
CA PRO A 352 -15.47 -12.88 5.61
C PRO A 352 -14.94 -11.72 4.77
N TRP A 353 -15.01 -11.83 3.44
CA TRP A 353 -14.43 -10.82 2.53
C TRP A 353 -14.97 -9.39 2.74
N PHE A 354 -16.22 -9.24 3.21
CA PHE A 354 -16.84 -7.93 3.45
C PHE A 354 -16.37 -7.28 4.76
N PHE A 355 -15.76 -8.03 5.68
CA PHE A 355 -15.10 -7.48 6.87
C PHE A 355 -14.07 -6.40 6.48
N TYR A 356 -13.26 -6.69 5.47
CA TYR A 356 -12.19 -5.81 5.01
C TYR A 356 -12.71 -4.48 4.46
N PHE A 357 -13.89 -4.48 3.82
CA PHE A 357 -14.55 -3.27 3.33
C PHE A 357 -15.03 -2.37 4.49
N GLY A 358 -15.56 -2.96 5.57
CA GLY A 358 -15.93 -2.22 6.77
C GLY A 358 -14.73 -1.62 7.48
N GLN A 359 -13.61 -2.34 7.51
CA GLN A 359 -12.38 -1.84 8.14
C GLN A 359 -11.72 -0.68 7.39
N LEU A 360 -11.86 -0.61 6.06
CA LEU A 360 -11.48 0.57 5.27
C LEU A 360 -12.27 1.80 5.76
N LEU A 361 -13.60 1.67 5.88
CA LEU A 361 -14.46 2.77 6.33
C LEU A 361 -14.12 3.19 7.76
N LYS A 362 -13.91 2.23 8.67
CA LYS A 362 -13.47 2.51 10.04
C LYS A 362 -12.21 3.38 10.11
N MET A 363 -11.32 3.22 9.14
CA MET A 363 -10.05 3.97 9.06
C MET A 363 -10.21 5.36 8.45
N SER A 364 -11.21 5.56 7.58
CA SER A 364 -11.60 6.89 7.11
C SER A 364 -12.98 6.86 6.45
N PRO A 365 -13.91 7.77 6.83
CA PRO A 365 -15.17 7.92 6.11
C PRO A 365 -14.97 8.37 4.65
N LEU A 366 -13.80 8.89 4.29
CA LEU A 366 -13.50 9.33 2.92
C LEU A 366 -13.48 8.18 1.91
N PHE A 367 -13.27 6.93 2.36
CA PHE A 367 -13.35 5.77 1.48
C PHE A 367 -14.75 5.53 0.90
N ILE A 368 -15.80 6.15 1.47
CA ILE A 368 -17.13 6.19 0.85
C ILE A 368 -17.02 6.81 -0.54
N LEU A 369 -16.33 7.95 -0.68
CA LEU A 369 -16.17 8.62 -1.97
C LEU A 369 -15.47 7.71 -2.98
N SER A 370 -14.50 6.91 -2.54
CA SER A 370 -13.83 5.92 -3.37
C SER A 370 -14.79 4.82 -3.86
N TYR A 371 -15.67 4.31 -2.99
CA TYR A 371 -16.69 3.33 -3.39
C TYR A 371 -17.69 3.90 -4.38
N PHE A 372 -18.23 5.09 -4.11
CA PHE A 372 -19.10 5.79 -5.08
C PHE A 372 -18.35 6.06 -6.40
N GLY A 373 -17.07 6.41 -6.32
CA GLY A 373 -16.14 6.59 -7.43
C GLY A 373 -16.13 5.41 -8.40
N ILE A 374 -15.98 4.19 -7.87
CA ILE A 374 -15.87 2.96 -8.67
C ILE A 374 -17.12 2.69 -9.51
N PHE A 375 -18.32 2.97 -8.95
CA PHE A 375 -19.59 2.58 -9.57
C PHE A 375 -20.24 3.68 -10.40
N PHE A 376 -20.16 4.93 -9.96
CA PHE A 376 -20.85 6.04 -10.63
C PHE A 376 -20.00 6.75 -11.68
N PHE A 377 -18.68 6.65 -11.59
CA PHE A 377 -17.80 7.27 -12.58
C PHE A 377 -17.36 6.23 -13.61
N ASN A 378 -18.02 6.27 -14.77
CA ASN A 378 -17.74 5.36 -15.87
C ASN A 378 -16.35 5.68 -16.47
N SER A 379 -15.34 4.98 -15.96
CA SER A 379 -13.93 5.12 -16.31
C SER A 379 -13.68 5.05 -17.82
N LYS A 380 -13.14 6.14 -18.39
CA LYS A 380 -12.76 6.25 -19.82
C LYS A 380 -11.25 6.41 -20.02
N SER A 381 -10.52 6.96 -19.05
CA SER A 381 -9.09 7.24 -19.21
C SER A 381 -8.23 6.02 -18.89
N LYS A 382 -7.04 5.92 -19.49
CA LYS A 382 -6.05 4.89 -19.11
C LYS A 382 -5.59 5.07 -17.66
N GLY A 383 -5.56 6.31 -17.15
CA GLY A 383 -5.26 6.60 -15.74
C GLY A 383 -6.27 5.95 -14.80
N ASP A 384 -7.56 6.09 -15.10
CA ASP A 384 -8.64 5.48 -14.30
C ASP A 384 -8.47 3.96 -14.22
N LYS A 385 -8.12 3.34 -15.35
CA LYS A 385 -7.93 1.88 -15.43
C LYS A 385 -6.73 1.42 -14.60
N LEU A 386 -5.63 2.17 -14.64
CA LEU A 386 -4.45 1.89 -13.82
C LEU A 386 -4.78 1.96 -12.32
N LEU A 387 -5.47 3.01 -11.89
CA LEU A 387 -5.86 3.19 -10.49
C LEU A 387 -6.84 2.11 -10.04
N LEU A 388 -7.86 1.79 -10.86
CA LEU A 388 -8.81 0.71 -10.55
C LEU A 388 -8.11 -0.65 -10.43
N ILE A 389 -7.25 -1.02 -11.39
CA ILE A 389 -6.47 -2.26 -11.31
C ILE A 389 -5.63 -2.28 -10.01
N SER A 390 -5.01 -1.16 -9.66
CA SER A 390 -4.19 -1.05 -8.45
C SER A 390 -5.00 -1.36 -7.19
N VAL A 391 -6.14 -0.68 -7.03
CA VAL A 391 -7.06 -0.90 -5.90
C VAL A 391 -7.54 -2.34 -5.86
N PHE A 392 -8.01 -2.90 -6.97
CA PHE A 392 -8.51 -4.27 -7.01
C PHE A 392 -7.43 -5.30 -6.66
N VAL A 393 -6.23 -5.19 -7.24
CA VAL A 393 -5.13 -6.13 -6.95
C VAL A 393 -4.73 -6.07 -5.48
N ILE A 394 -4.60 -4.86 -4.91
CA ILE A 394 -4.19 -4.68 -3.52
C ILE A 394 -5.27 -5.19 -2.56
N LEU A 395 -6.54 -4.84 -2.79
CA LEU A 395 -7.64 -5.30 -1.94
C LEU A 395 -7.82 -6.82 -2.02
N LEU A 396 -7.80 -7.40 -3.22
CA LEU A 396 -7.91 -8.86 -3.39
C LEU A 396 -6.78 -9.59 -2.68
N PHE A 397 -5.54 -9.09 -2.79
CA PHE A 397 -4.41 -9.65 -2.07
C PHE A 397 -4.65 -9.64 -0.55
N TYR A 398 -5.03 -8.50 0.02
CA TYR A 398 -5.19 -8.38 1.47
C TYR A 398 -6.40 -9.14 2.03
N ILE A 399 -7.52 -9.15 1.31
CA ILE A 399 -8.70 -9.97 1.63
C ILE A 399 -8.31 -11.45 1.71
N LYS A 400 -7.48 -11.92 0.77
CA LYS A 400 -7.05 -13.33 0.71
C LYS A 400 -5.94 -13.68 1.67
N TRP A 401 -5.04 -12.74 1.94
CA TRP A 401 -3.93 -12.95 2.84
C TRP A 401 -4.38 -13.18 4.29
N GLY A 402 -5.55 -12.67 4.70
CA GLY A 402 -6.16 -12.98 5.99
C GLY A 402 -5.41 -12.43 7.22
N ASN A 403 -4.33 -11.67 7.00
CA ASN A 403 -3.48 -11.08 8.03
C ASN A 403 -3.53 -9.55 7.96
N TYR A 404 -4.75 -9.02 8.01
CA TYR A 404 -5.02 -7.61 7.76
C TYR A 404 -4.84 -6.78 9.01
N GLN A 405 -3.67 -6.14 9.16
CA GLN A 405 -3.67 -4.91 9.95
C GLN A 405 -4.23 -3.82 9.03
N SER A 406 -5.30 -3.14 9.42
CA SER A 406 -5.98 -2.16 8.53
C SER A 406 -5.10 -0.97 8.12
N ARG A 407 -3.90 -0.83 8.67
CA ARG A 407 -2.87 0.09 8.16
C ARG A 407 -2.26 -0.34 6.81
N TYR A 408 -2.36 -1.61 6.44
CA TYR A 408 -1.75 -2.18 5.23
C TYR A 408 -2.46 -1.79 3.93
N ILE A 409 -3.64 -1.19 4.03
CA ILE A 409 -4.39 -0.63 2.90
C ILE A 409 -4.02 0.80 2.57
N LEU A 410 -3.13 1.46 3.33
CA LEU A 410 -2.64 2.79 2.97
C LEU A 410 -2.16 2.90 1.51
N PRO A 411 -1.61 1.85 0.87
CA PRO A 411 -1.29 1.87 -0.57
C PRO A 411 -2.48 1.72 -1.54
N ALA A 412 -3.68 1.36 -1.08
CA ALA A 412 -4.91 1.25 -1.86
C ALA A 412 -5.76 2.51 -1.72
#